data_AF-A0A662KUM5-F1
#
_entry.id   AF-A0A662KUM5-F1
#
_cell.length_a   1.000
_cell.length_b   1.000
_cell.length_c   1.000
_cell.angle_alpha   90.00
_cell.angle_beta   90.00
_cell.angle_gamma   90.00
#
_symmetry.space_group_name_H-M   'P 1'
#
loop_
_entity.id
_entity.type
_entity.pdbx_description
1 polymer ?
#
loop_
_entity_poly.entity_id
_entity_poly.type
_entity_poly.pdbx_seq_one_letter_code
_entity_poly.pdbx_strand_id
1 'polypeptide(L)'
;MRIEEHPILDFKRGREIHFYYNGKKIRAYEGETIAAALHAAGVKVLSKSLKLERQRGFFCGIGKCSSCLMKVNGVPNVRTCITLVK
;
A
#
# COMPACT_ATOMS: atom_id res chain seq x y z
N MET A 1 1.11 9.08 3.77
CA MET A 1 1.99 9.91 4.63
C MET A 1 2.73 8.99 5.58
N ARG A 2 3.97 9.33 5.93
CA ARG A 2 4.80 8.57 6.86
C ARG A 2 5.02 9.45 8.10
N ILE A 3 4.93 8.85 9.28
CA ILE A 3 5.29 9.52 10.52
C ILE A 3 6.82 9.43 10.61
N GLU A 4 7.48 10.57 10.70
CA GLU A 4 8.95 10.63 10.85
C GLU A 4 9.35 10.81 12.32
N GLU A 5 8.54 11.52 13.11
CA GLU A 5 8.75 11.74 14.54
C GLU A 5 7.48 11.43 15.33
N HIS A 6 7.60 10.76 16.47
CA HIS A 6 6.49 10.48 17.39
C HIS A 6 6.95 10.64 18.84
N PRO A 7 6.17 11.28 19.72
CA PRO A 7 6.59 11.64 21.08
C PRO A 7 6.84 10.47 22.05
N ILE A 8 6.67 9.22 21.60
CA ILE A 8 6.69 8.01 22.44
C ILE A 8 7.36 6.83 21.73
N LEU A 9 7.26 6.75 20.40
CA LEU A 9 7.70 5.59 19.62
C LEU A 9 8.88 5.98 18.76
N ASP A 10 9.94 5.17 18.82
CA ASP A 10 11.04 5.23 17.87
C ASP A 10 10.79 4.29 16.70
N PHE A 11 10.88 4.82 15.48
CA PHE A 11 10.73 4.03 14.26
C PHE A 11 12.08 3.77 13.61
N LYS A 12 12.53 2.51 13.63
CA LYS A 12 13.66 2.08 12.81
C LYS A 12 13.14 1.59 11.47
N ARG A 13 13.28 2.41 10.42
CA ARG A 13 12.94 1.98 9.06
C ARG A 13 13.94 0.92 8.58
N GLY A 14 13.42 -0.09 7.88
CA GLY A 14 14.24 -1.05 7.17
C GLY A 14 14.99 -0.42 5.99
N ARG A 15 15.68 -1.26 5.21
CA ARG A 15 16.39 -0.81 4.01
C ARG A 15 15.41 -0.18 3.01
N GLU A 16 15.86 0.87 2.33
CA GLU A 16 15.08 1.47 1.24
C GLU A 16 15.05 0.52 0.05
N ILE A 17 13.84 0.25 -0.46
CA ILE A 17 13.62 -0.56 -1.67
C ILE A 17 12.67 0.15 -2.61
N HIS A 18 12.58 -0.36 -3.84
CA HIS A 18 11.75 0.21 -4.88
C HIS A 18 10.93 -0.85 -5.58
N PHE A 19 9.66 -0.54 -5.84
CA PHE A 19 8.79 -1.34 -6.70
C PHE A 19 8.10 -0.44 -7.73
N TYR A 20 7.46 -1.05 -8.72
CA TYR A 20 6.77 -0.34 -9.78
C TYR A 20 5.26 -0.41 -9.61
N TYR A 21 4.60 0.75 -9.73
CA TYR A 21 3.16 0.88 -9.79
C TYR A 21 2.77 1.61 -11.07
N ASN A 22 2.09 0.92 -11.98
CA ASN A 22 1.69 1.46 -13.31
C ASN A 22 2.86 2.14 -14.04
N GLY A 23 4.04 1.50 -14.04
CA GLY A 23 5.27 2.04 -14.63
C GLY A 23 5.99 3.12 -13.81
N LYS A 24 5.38 3.65 -12.74
CA LYS A 24 6.01 4.61 -11.84
C LYS A 24 6.81 3.90 -10.76
N LYS A 25 8.07 4.29 -10.57
CA LYS A 25 8.93 3.82 -9.47
C LYS A 25 8.44 4.41 -8.15
N ILE A 26 8.16 3.54 -7.17
CA ILE A 26 7.67 3.89 -5.83
C ILE A 26 8.72 3.52 -4.80
N ARG A 27 9.04 4.46 -3.91
CA ARG A 27 9.92 4.25 -2.76
C ARG A 27 9.17 3.58 -1.61
N ALA A 28 9.73 2.50 -1.11
CA ALA A 28 9.25 1.77 0.06
C ALA A 28 10.41 1.44 1.01
N TYR A 29 10.07 0.96 2.19
CA TYR A 29 11.04 0.39 3.11
C TYR A 29 10.73 -1.08 3.36
N GLU A 30 11.77 -1.87 3.58
CA GLU A 30 11.61 -3.26 3.99
C GLU A 30 10.69 -3.36 5.22
N GLY A 31 9.75 -4.31 5.18
CA GLY A 31 8.70 -4.46 6.20
C GLY A 31 7.45 -3.60 5.99
N GLU A 32 7.44 -2.64 5.05
CA GLU A 32 6.20 -1.95 4.67
C GLU A 32 5.28 -2.85 3.83
N THR A 33 3.97 -2.61 3.92
CA THR A 33 3.00 -3.21 3.01
C THR A 33 2.89 -2.40 1.72
N ILE A 34 2.49 -3.05 0.63
CA ILE A 34 2.31 -2.39 -0.68
C ILE A 34 1.37 -1.18 -0.54
N ALA A 35 0.24 -1.36 0.17
CA ALA A 35 -0.72 -0.27 0.35
C ALA A 35 -0.16 0.87 1.21
N ALA A 36 0.68 0.58 2.22
CA ALA A 36 1.30 1.61 3.06
C ALA A 36 2.30 2.45 2.24
N ALA A 37 3.13 1.79 1.42
CA ALA A 37 4.08 2.47 0.54
C ALA A 37 3.37 3.31 -0.54
N LEU A 38 2.30 2.78 -1.15
CA LEU A 38 1.45 3.54 -2.09
C LEU A 38 0.82 4.76 -1.42
N HIS A 39 0.30 4.60 -0.20
CA HIS A 39 -0.29 5.69 0.57
C HIS A 39 0.76 6.75 0.96
N ALA A 40 2.00 6.34 1.26
CA ALA A 40 3.13 7.25 1.47
C ALA A 40 3.50 8.02 0.19
N ALA A 41 3.35 7.41 -0.98
CA ALA A 41 3.56 8.03 -2.29
C ALA A 41 2.35 8.86 -2.78
N GLY A 42 1.31 9.05 -1.96
CA GLY A 42 0.12 9.85 -2.29
C GLY A 42 -0.97 9.11 -3.07
N VAL A 43 -0.80 7.81 -3.34
CA VAL A 43 -1.81 6.99 -4.01
C VAL A 43 -2.88 6.57 -2.99
N LYS A 44 -4.04 7.22 -3.06
CA LYS A 44 -5.17 6.96 -2.14
C LYS A 44 -6.23 6.03 -2.73
N VAL A 45 -6.31 5.97 -4.05
CA VAL A 45 -7.23 5.07 -4.78
C VAL A 45 -6.47 3.82 -5.16
N LEU A 46 -6.84 2.70 -4.57
CA LEU A 46 -6.21 1.40 -4.77
C LEU A 46 -7.05 0.51 -5.71
N SER A 47 -8.37 0.65 -5.65
CA SER A 47 -9.29 -0.09 -6.53
C SER A 47 -10.57 0.70 -6.78
N LYS A 48 -11.48 0.12 -7.56
CA LYS A 48 -12.84 0.65 -7.77
C LYS A 48 -13.87 -0.45 -7.46
N SER A 49 -15.03 -0.06 -6.98
CA SER A 49 -16.14 -1.01 -6.80
C SER A 49 -16.65 -1.54 -8.14
N LEU A 50 -16.98 -2.82 -8.22
CA LEU A 50 -17.36 -3.49 -9.47
C LEU A 50 -18.56 -2.86 -10.18
N LYS A 51 -19.63 -2.52 -9.45
CA LYS A 51 -20.89 -2.04 -10.06
C LYS A 51 -20.93 -0.53 -10.34
N LEU A 52 -20.47 0.26 -9.38
CA LEU A 52 -20.63 1.72 -9.41
C LEU A 52 -19.31 2.47 -9.68
N GLU A 53 -18.22 1.74 -9.93
CA GLU A 53 -16.87 2.28 -10.17
C GLU A 53 -16.35 3.29 -9.13
N ARG A 54 -16.95 3.32 -7.93
CA ARG A 54 -16.57 4.20 -6.85
C ARG A 54 -15.16 3.87 -6.38
N GLN A 55 -14.36 4.91 -6.20
CA GLN A 55 -12.99 4.80 -5.70
C GLN A 55 -12.96 4.09 -4.34
N ARG A 56 -12.02 3.16 -4.19
CA ARG A 56 -11.76 2.41 -2.98
C ARG A 56 -10.29 2.56 -2.61
N GLY A 57 -10.02 2.62 -1.32
CA GLY A 57 -8.67 2.89 -0.82
C GLY A 57 -8.39 2.16 0.49
N PHE A 58 -7.41 2.69 1.21
CA PHE A 58 -7.02 2.20 2.52
C PHE A 58 -8.20 2.34 3.51
N PHE A 59 -8.67 1.22 4.05
CA PHE A 59 -9.81 1.20 4.98
C PHE A 59 -9.52 0.36 6.22
N CYS A 60 -9.49 -0.98 6.11
CA CYS A 60 -9.36 -1.83 7.29
C CYS A 60 -7.92 -2.08 7.77
N GLY A 61 -6.91 -2.02 6.89
CA GLY A 61 -5.51 -2.36 7.21
C GLY A 61 -5.23 -3.84 7.54
N ILE A 62 -6.25 -4.62 7.91
CA ILE A 62 -6.13 -6.01 8.41
C ILE A 62 -6.44 -7.10 7.37
N GLY A 63 -6.57 -6.73 6.09
CA GLY A 63 -6.88 -7.71 5.04
C GLY A 63 -8.28 -8.31 5.10
N LYS A 64 -9.32 -7.55 5.47
CA LYS A 64 -10.73 -8.01 5.48
C LYS A 64 -11.63 -7.36 4.41
N CYS A 65 -11.62 -6.03 4.30
CA CYS A 65 -12.65 -5.23 3.60
C CYS A 65 -12.67 -5.26 2.06
N SER A 66 -11.69 -5.88 1.41
CA SER A 66 -11.56 -5.94 -0.07
C SER A 66 -11.37 -4.58 -0.79
N SER A 67 -11.26 -3.45 -0.09
CA SER A 67 -11.01 -2.14 -0.72
C SER A 67 -9.61 -1.96 -1.30
N CYS A 68 -8.65 -2.82 -0.91
CA CYS A 68 -7.22 -2.75 -1.29
C CYS A 68 -6.82 -3.79 -2.35
N LEU A 69 -7.77 -4.42 -3.02
CA LEU A 69 -7.49 -5.47 -4.00
C LEU A 69 -6.83 -4.87 -5.25
N MET A 70 -5.64 -5.38 -5.59
CA MET A 70 -4.89 -4.95 -6.78
C MET A 70 -4.28 -6.15 -7.51
N LYS A 71 -3.78 -5.92 -8.73
CA LYS A 71 -2.94 -6.89 -9.43
C LYS A 71 -1.49 -6.68 -9.02
N VAL A 72 -0.85 -7.71 -8.46
CA VAL A 72 0.56 -7.65 -8.03
C VAL A 72 1.31 -8.77 -8.74
N ASN A 73 2.32 -8.44 -9.52
CA ASN A 73 3.16 -9.39 -10.28
C ASN A 73 2.34 -10.42 -11.08
N GLY A 74 1.30 -9.96 -11.77
CA GLY A 74 0.42 -10.85 -12.55
C GLY A 74 -0.77 -11.40 -11.78
N VAL A 75 -0.70 -11.49 -10.45
CA VAL A 75 -1.73 -12.11 -9.60
C VAL A 75 -2.85 -11.12 -9.30
N PRO A 76 -4.12 -11.40 -9.65
CA PRO A 76 -5.25 -10.52 -9.35
C PRO A 76 -5.69 -10.64 -7.88
N ASN A 77 -6.50 -9.68 -7.43
CA ASN A 77 -7.16 -9.70 -6.12
C ASN A 77 -6.21 -9.86 -4.92
N VAL A 78 -4.99 -9.32 -5.02
CA VAL A 78 -4.03 -9.34 -3.93
C VAL A 78 -4.38 -8.27 -2.90
N ARG A 79 -4.41 -8.66 -1.61
CA ARG A 79 -4.69 -7.76 -0.49
C ARG A 79 -3.44 -6.93 -0.14
N THR A 80 -3.25 -5.84 -0.86
CA THR A 80 -2.06 -4.98 -0.73
C THR A 80 -1.83 -4.40 0.68
N CYS A 81 -2.86 -4.35 1.53
CA CYS A 81 -2.73 -3.88 2.91
C CYS A 81 -1.99 -4.83 3.86
N ILE A 82 -1.83 -6.10 3.50
CA ILE A 82 -1.08 -7.09 4.29
C ILE A 82 0.06 -7.74 3.50
N THR A 83 0.13 -7.51 2.20
CA THR A 83 1.25 -7.97 1.36
C THR A 83 2.42 -7.01 1.52
N LEU A 84 3.58 -7.54 1.92
CA LEU A 84 4.83 -6.79 2.03
C LEU A 84 5.38 -6.41 0.65
N VAL A 85 6.08 -5.28 0.60
CA VAL A 85 6.88 -4.89 -0.56
C VAL A 85 8.09 -5.84 -0.71
N LYS A 86 8.47 -6.12 -1.95
CA LYS A 86 9.62 -6.94 -2.35
C LYS A 86 10.23 -6.36 -3.62
#